data_AF-A0A3M1CWN0-F1
#
_entry.id   AF-A0A3M1CWN0-F1
#
_cell.length_a   1.000
_cell.length_b   1.000
_cell.length_c   1.000
_cell.angle_alpha   90.00
_cell.angle_beta   90.00
_cell.angle_gamma   90.00
#
_symmetry.space_group_name_H-M   'P 1'
#
loop_
_entity.id
_entity.type
_entity.pdbx_description
1 polymer ?
#
loop_
_entity_poly.entity_id
_entity_poly.type
_entity_poly.pdbx_seq_one_letter_code
_entity_poly.pdbx_strand_id
1 'polypeptide(L)'
;MRHGTLLVAVVAIGLVLGGCGAAPEAVKEKTAAGEPASASPVFESPIRVATNGRADVLFLLEQASRWRRDIPRNFLQELEDKVGLYSEGRQLLRKFALVRNELFERQKKLLAKPTFDAPLGPSGIFPAATDDLASRFWNAVLGSPAQRLGQALSGLMESQDAELVSRAVARFGPKAAKLVARDEQFAEALRAWSAKLRSIDVWKEIERFCLFAGVSPGGLSPVVVPVWAPRTAPLQATAYGGTVVVTVPDGEQPGPAHALLALHEIGRMVLARMPAADKVRLTRLV
;
A
#
# COMPACT_ATOMS: atom_id res chain seq x y z
N MET A 1 7.17 -39.00 -17.97
CA MET A 1 6.05 -38.50 -18.80
C MET A 1 4.77 -38.59 -17.98
N ARG A 2 4.22 -37.45 -17.57
CA ARG A 2 2.79 -37.18 -17.34
C ARG A 2 2.67 -35.74 -16.87
N HIS A 3 2.23 -34.90 -17.80
CA HIS A 3 1.82 -33.52 -17.55
C HIS A 3 0.54 -33.55 -16.71
N GLY A 4 0.56 -32.82 -15.60
CA GLY A 4 -0.62 -32.51 -14.79
C GLY A 4 -0.89 -31.02 -14.86
N THR A 5 -1.75 -30.67 -15.79
CA THR A 5 -2.32 -29.34 -16.06
C THR A 5 -3.01 -28.81 -14.80
N LEU A 6 -2.62 -27.63 -14.32
CA LEU A 6 -3.42 -26.87 -13.35
C LEU A 6 -3.84 -25.56 -14.02
N LEU A 7 -5.14 -25.44 -14.28
CA LEU A 7 -5.80 -24.35 -14.98
C LEU A 7 -6.96 -23.89 -14.09
N VAL A 8 -7.27 -22.58 -14.18
CA VAL A 8 -8.47 -21.89 -13.68
C VAL A 8 -8.34 -21.35 -12.23
N ALA A 9 -8.54 -20.07 -11.90
CA ALA A 9 -9.31 -19.00 -12.56
C ALA A 9 -8.60 -17.62 -12.46
N VAL A 10 -8.34 -16.99 -13.60
CA VAL A 10 -8.18 -15.54 -13.73
C VAL A 10 -9.52 -15.02 -14.22
N VAL A 11 -10.30 -14.38 -13.34
CA VAL A 11 -11.53 -13.71 -13.76
C VAL A 11 -11.12 -12.38 -14.40
N ALA A 12 -11.30 -12.35 -15.72
CA ALA A 12 -11.08 -11.21 -16.59
C ALA A 12 -12.02 -10.05 -16.21
N ILE A 13 -11.44 -8.88 -15.92
CA ILE A 13 -12.12 -7.59 -16.05
C ILE A 13 -11.70 -7.04 -17.41
N GLY A 14 -12.50 -7.34 -18.43
CA GLY A 14 -12.35 -6.87 -19.79
C GLY A 14 -13.74 -6.74 -20.44
N LEU A 15 -13.90 -5.66 -21.22
CA LEU A 15 -15.11 -5.17 -21.91
C LEU A 15 -16.09 -4.37 -21.05
N VAL A 16 -16.10 -3.04 -21.21
CA VAL A 16 -16.98 -2.36 -22.20
C VAL A 16 -16.29 -1.09 -22.71
N LEU A 17 -15.57 -1.21 -23.82
CA LEU A 17 -15.23 -0.09 -24.72
C LEU A 17 -15.51 -0.59 -26.14
N GLY A 18 -16.60 -0.11 -26.72
CA GLY A 18 -17.05 -0.41 -28.07
C GLY A 18 -18.35 0.35 -28.33
N GLY A 19 -18.26 1.46 -29.06
CA GLY A 19 -19.36 2.40 -29.26
C GLY A 19 -20.35 1.98 -30.34
N CYS A 20 -21.36 2.84 -30.52
CA CYS A 20 -22.03 3.01 -31.80
C CYS A 20 -22.68 4.39 -31.83
N GLY A 21 -22.19 5.24 -32.74
CA GLY A 21 -22.90 6.44 -33.14
C GLY A 21 -24.05 6.08 -34.08
N ALA A 22 -25.18 6.76 -33.91
CA ALA A 22 -26.15 7.07 -34.96
C ALA A 22 -27.04 8.21 -34.43
N ALA A 23 -26.98 9.38 -35.08
CA ALA A 23 -28.01 10.41 -34.96
C ALA A 23 -29.24 9.99 -35.77
N PRO A 24 -30.45 10.43 -35.37
CA PRO A 24 -31.15 11.37 -36.25
C PRO A 24 -31.92 12.50 -35.51
N GLU A 25 -32.41 13.40 -36.36
CA GLU A 25 -32.92 14.76 -36.19
C GLU A 25 -34.11 15.03 -35.24
N ALA A 26 -33.98 16.19 -34.58
CA ALA A 26 -34.94 17.28 -34.37
C ALA A 26 -36.44 16.99 -34.16
N VAL A 27 -36.93 17.28 -32.92
CA VAL A 27 -38.28 17.81 -32.69
C VAL A 27 -38.27 18.87 -31.57
N LYS A 28 -38.56 20.12 -31.99
CA LYS A 28 -39.19 21.30 -31.34
C LYS A 28 -38.97 21.64 -29.85
N GLU A 29 -38.48 22.88 -29.69
CA GLU A 29 -38.55 23.80 -28.55
C GLU A 29 -39.81 23.67 -27.66
N LYS A 30 -39.55 23.51 -26.36
CA LYS A 30 -40.30 24.19 -25.31
C LYS A 30 -39.32 24.73 -24.28
N THR A 31 -39.21 26.04 -24.23
CA THR A 31 -38.49 26.82 -23.22
C THR A 31 -39.14 26.57 -21.87
N ALA A 32 -38.54 25.68 -21.08
CA ALA A 32 -38.84 25.53 -19.66
C ALA A 32 -37.78 26.26 -18.86
N ALA A 33 -38.25 27.02 -17.87
CA ALA A 33 -37.45 27.84 -16.97
C ALA A 33 -36.21 27.09 -16.46
N GLY A 34 -35.07 27.76 -16.47
CA GLY A 34 -33.81 27.22 -15.98
C GLY A 34 -33.95 26.71 -14.56
N GLU A 35 -33.98 25.39 -14.41
CA GLU A 35 -33.56 24.73 -13.18
C GLU A 35 -32.14 25.24 -12.89
N PRO A 36 -31.84 25.69 -11.65
CA PRO A 36 -30.47 25.94 -11.29
C PRO A 36 -29.74 24.62 -11.52
N ALA A 37 -28.71 24.65 -12.38
CA ALA A 37 -27.82 23.52 -12.57
C ALA A 37 -27.39 23.07 -11.18
N SER A 38 -27.99 21.99 -10.67
CA SER A 38 -27.59 21.42 -9.41
C SER A 38 -26.15 20.98 -9.66
N ALA A 39 -25.20 21.73 -9.10
CA ALA A 39 -23.81 21.31 -9.08
C ALA A 39 -23.85 19.89 -8.55
N SER A 40 -23.57 18.92 -9.42
CA SER A 40 -23.49 17.52 -9.00
C SER A 40 -22.54 17.50 -7.81
N PRO A 41 -22.91 16.89 -6.68
CA PRO A 41 -22.07 16.88 -5.50
C PRO A 41 -20.68 16.43 -5.93
N VAL A 42 -19.67 17.27 -5.66
CA VAL A 42 -18.29 16.97 -6.04
C VAL A 42 -17.91 15.72 -5.28
N PHE A 43 -17.94 14.59 -5.98
CA PHE A 43 -17.56 13.31 -5.41
C PHE A 43 -16.06 13.36 -5.11
N GLU A 44 -15.70 13.34 -3.84
CA GLU A 44 -14.31 13.23 -3.41
C GLU A 44 -14.03 11.78 -3.00
N SER A 45 -13.33 11.04 -3.87
CA SER A 45 -12.87 9.70 -3.52
C SER A 45 -12.02 9.75 -2.24
N PRO A 46 -12.29 8.88 -1.25
CA PRO A 46 -11.52 8.84 -0.01
C PRO A 46 -10.13 8.24 -0.20
N ILE A 47 -9.83 7.67 -1.37
CA ILE A 47 -8.48 7.25 -1.73
C ILE A 47 -7.62 8.50 -1.92
N ARG A 48 -6.48 8.55 -1.25
CA ARG A 48 -5.48 9.61 -1.42
C ARG A 48 -4.22 9.00 -2.01
N VAL A 49 -3.65 9.65 -3.01
CA VAL A 49 -2.30 9.32 -3.49
C VAL A 49 -1.37 10.44 -3.05
N ALA A 50 -0.35 10.10 -2.26
CA ALA A 50 0.55 11.07 -1.67
C ALA A 50 2.00 10.65 -1.85
N THR A 51 2.88 11.63 -2.08
CA THR A 51 4.32 11.41 -1.97
C THR A 51 4.74 11.63 -0.52
N ASN A 52 5.63 10.79 -0.01
CA ASN A 52 6.13 10.95 1.35
C ASN A 52 7.59 10.49 1.40
N GLY A 53 8.52 11.45 1.50
CA GLY A 53 9.94 11.15 1.53
C GLY A 53 10.34 10.23 2.69
N ARG A 54 9.58 10.19 3.79
CA ARG A 54 9.84 9.21 4.85
C ARG A 54 9.36 7.80 4.53
N ALA A 55 8.33 7.66 3.72
CA ALA A 55 7.93 6.34 3.23
C ALA A 55 9.02 5.77 2.32
N ASP A 56 9.61 6.60 1.45
CA ASP A 56 10.77 6.22 0.64
C ASP A 56 11.93 5.77 1.53
N VAL A 57 12.30 6.59 2.54
CA VAL A 57 13.37 6.24 3.49
C VAL A 57 13.08 4.95 4.24
N LEU A 58 11.86 4.80 4.77
CA LEU A 58 11.50 3.64 5.58
C LEU A 58 11.50 2.37 4.74
N PHE A 59 10.94 2.44 3.52
CA PHE A 59 10.98 1.34 2.57
C PHE A 59 12.43 0.94 2.25
N LEU A 60 13.30 1.91 1.94
CA LEU A 60 14.72 1.68 1.70
C LEU A 60 15.41 1.00 2.89
N LEU A 61 15.16 1.48 4.12
CA LEU A 61 15.71 0.88 5.33
C LEU A 61 15.23 -0.56 5.52
N GLU A 62 13.94 -0.84 5.31
CA GLU A 62 13.39 -2.19 5.43
C GLU A 62 14.02 -3.14 4.40
N GLN A 63 14.10 -2.74 3.13
CA GLN A 63 14.66 -3.60 2.09
C GLN A 63 16.19 -3.75 2.23
N ALA A 64 16.93 -2.66 2.43
CA ALA A 64 18.39 -2.72 2.51
C ALA A 64 18.90 -3.43 3.78
N SER A 65 18.15 -3.36 4.88
CA SER A 65 18.52 -4.04 6.13
C SER A 65 18.34 -5.55 6.09
N ARG A 66 17.56 -6.08 5.12
CA ARG A 66 17.29 -7.51 4.95
C ARG A 66 16.79 -8.18 6.23
N TRP A 67 15.98 -7.46 6.99
CA TRP A 67 15.46 -7.95 8.27
C TRP A 67 14.50 -9.14 8.11
N ARG A 68 13.91 -9.33 6.92
CA ARG A 68 13.18 -10.54 6.52
C ARG A 68 13.97 -11.36 5.49
N ARG A 69 13.71 -12.68 5.48
CA ARG A 69 14.44 -13.67 4.66
C ARG A 69 14.13 -13.59 3.16
N ASP A 70 12.93 -13.15 2.82
CA ASP A 70 12.39 -13.01 1.46
C ASP A 70 12.90 -11.76 0.73
N ILE A 71 13.61 -10.87 1.41
CA ILE A 71 14.11 -9.63 0.81
C ILE A 71 15.25 -9.92 -0.18
N PRO A 72 15.15 -9.44 -1.44
CA PRO A 72 16.14 -9.70 -2.48
C PRO A 72 17.55 -9.22 -2.09
N ARG A 73 18.57 -10.07 -2.32
CA ARG A 73 19.97 -9.76 -1.98
C ARG A 73 20.55 -8.62 -2.82
N ASN A 74 20.11 -8.52 -4.08
CA ASN A 74 20.52 -7.50 -5.03
C ASN A 74 20.03 -6.09 -4.65
N PHE A 75 18.98 -5.95 -3.85
CA PHE A 75 18.49 -4.63 -3.44
C PHE A 75 19.57 -3.80 -2.74
N LEU A 76 20.28 -4.40 -1.78
CA LEU A 76 21.36 -3.72 -1.06
C LEU A 76 22.51 -3.35 -2.01
N GLN A 77 22.88 -4.25 -2.91
CA GLN A 77 23.95 -4.00 -3.88
C GLN A 77 23.60 -2.83 -4.80
N GLU A 78 22.40 -2.83 -5.39
CA GLU A 78 21.96 -1.76 -6.29
C GLU A 78 21.79 -0.42 -5.56
N LEU A 79 21.38 -0.44 -4.29
CA LEU A 79 21.38 0.76 -3.46
C LEU A 79 22.79 1.30 -3.23
N GLU A 80 23.76 0.42 -2.95
CA GLU A 80 25.17 0.79 -2.81
C GLU A 80 25.73 1.38 -4.11
N ASP A 81 25.41 0.78 -5.25
CA ASP A 81 25.89 1.24 -6.56
C ASP A 81 25.34 2.63 -6.91
N LYS A 82 24.10 2.95 -6.52
CA LYS A 82 23.45 4.23 -6.84
C LYS A 82 23.80 5.39 -5.91
N VAL A 83 23.85 5.14 -4.59
CA VAL A 83 24.01 6.23 -3.60
C VAL A 83 25.18 6.04 -2.65
N GLY A 84 25.87 4.90 -2.72
CA GLY A 84 26.97 4.54 -1.83
C GLY A 84 26.52 4.28 -0.39
N LEU A 85 27.06 3.25 0.26
CA LEU A 85 26.90 3.05 1.71
C LEU A 85 28.27 2.97 2.40
N TYR A 86 28.58 3.98 3.22
CA TYR A 86 29.74 3.97 4.10
C TYR A 86 29.57 2.96 5.25
N SER A 87 30.68 2.62 5.93
CA SER A 87 30.72 1.68 7.06
C SER A 87 29.67 1.97 8.14
N GLU A 88 29.51 3.24 8.50
CA GLU A 88 28.49 3.70 9.46
C GLU A 88 27.06 3.42 8.97
N GLY A 89 26.77 3.66 7.69
CA GLY A 89 25.46 3.39 7.09
C GLY A 89 25.12 1.90 7.10
N ARG A 90 26.09 1.04 6.78
CA ARG A 90 25.93 -0.42 6.88
C ARG A 90 25.70 -0.87 8.32
N GLN A 91 26.39 -0.26 9.29
CA GLN A 91 26.17 -0.54 10.71
C GLN A 91 24.76 -0.13 11.16
N LEU A 92 24.27 1.03 10.72
CA LEU A 92 22.91 1.49 11.00
C LEU A 92 21.86 0.53 10.41
N LEU A 93 22.05 0.03 9.18
CA LEU A 93 21.16 -0.97 8.58
C LEU A 93 21.11 -2.27 9.38
N ARG A 94 22.26 -2.77 9.85
CA ARG A 94 22.32 -3.97 10.69
C ARG A 94 21.56 -3.77 12.00
N LYS A 95 21.77 -2.63 12.67
CA LYS A 95 21.06 -2.35 13.92
C LYS A 95 19.56 -2.13 13.69
N PHE A 96 19.18 -1.45 12.61
CA PHE A 96 17.78 -1.31 12.21
C PHE A 96 17.14 -2.68 11.96
N ALA A 97 17.85 -3.62 11.34
CA ALA A 97 17.36 -4.98 11.14
C ALA A 97 17.04 -5.69 12.47
N LEU A 98 17.89 -5.51 13.48
CA LEU A 98 17.68 -6.07 14.82
C LEU A 98 16.40 -5.50 15.46
N VAL A 99 16.25 -4.17 15.45
CA VAL A 99 15.06 -3.49 15.99
C VAL A 99 13.78 -3.96 15.29
N ARG A 100 13.79 -4.05 13.96
CA ARG A 100 12.61 -4.53 13.20
C ARG A 100 12.30 -6.00 13.49
N ASN A 101 13.31 -6.86 13.58
CA ASN A 101 13.14 -8.26 13.90
C ASN A 101 12.57 -8.44 15.32
N GLU A 102 13.05 -7.67 16.29
CA GLU A 102 12.53 -7.71 17.66
C GLU A 102 11.06 -7.27 17.74
N LEU A 103 10.70 -6.18 17.04
CA LEU A 103 9.30 -5.75 16.96
C LEU A 103 8.40 -6.84 16.34
N PHE A 104 8.91 -7.50 15.30
CA PHE A 104 8.21 -8.59 14.62
C PHE A 104 8.04 -9.83 15.51
N GLU A 105 9.08 -10.23 16.24
CA GLU A 105 8.98 -11.33 17.20
C GLU A 105 8.06 -10.99 18.37
N ARG A 106 8.02 -9.73 18.81
CA ARG A 106 7.03 -9.28 19.80
C ARG A 106 5.61 -9.35 19.26
N GLN A 107 5.37 -8.93 18.00
CA GLN A 107 4.07 -9.06 17.36
C GLN A 107 3.63 -10.52 17.30
N LYS A 108 4.51 -11.45 16.89
CA LYS A 108 4.20 -12.89 16.85
C LYS A 108 3.76 -13.43 18.21
N LYS A 109 4.38 -12.97 19.30
CA LYS A 109 4.01 -13.38 20.67
C LYS A 109 2.63 -12.85 21.10
N LEU A 110 2.23 -11.69 20.59
CA LEU A 110 0.93 -11.07 20.87
C LEU A 110 -0.21 -11.69 20.05
N LEU A 111 0.08 -12.20 18.86
CA LEU A 111 -0.91 -12.85 18.01
C LEU A 111 -1.24 -14.23 18.58
N ALA A 112 -2.54 -14.48 18.80
CA ALA A 112 -3.02 -15.80 19.19
C ALA A 112 -2.60 -16.84 18.12
N LYS A 113 -2.12 -18.00 18.59
CA LYS A 113 -1.85 -19.12 17.69
C LYS A 113 -3.16 -19.55 17.01
N PRO A 114 -3.15 -19.90 15.71
CA PRO A 114 -4.34 -20.42 15.05
C PRO A 114 -4.87 -21.63 15.81
N THR A 115 -6.18 -21.70 15.98
CA THR A 115 -6.87 -22.86 16.56
C THR A 115 -7.94 -23.35 15.58
N PHE A 116 -8.46 -24.56 15.75
CA PHE A 116 -9.55 -25.06 14.89
C PHE A 116 -10.82 -24.20 15.00
N ASP A 117 -11.08 -23.62 16.18
CA ASP A 117 -12.23 -22.75 16.43
C ASP A 117 -11.98 -21.29 15.98
N ALA A 118 -10.72 -20.91 15.80
CA ALA A 118 -10.29 -19.64 15.23
C ALA A 118 -9.11 -19.88 14.27
N PRO A 119 -9.36 -20.37 13.04
CA PRO A 119 -8.31 -20.71 12.06
C PRO A 119 -7.56 -19.47 11.54
N LEU A 120 -8.01 -18.29 11.93
CA LEU A 120 -7.49 -16.97 11.59
C LEU A 120 -6.25 -16.64 12.45
N GLY A 121 -5.23 -17.49 12.38
CA GLY A 121 -3.90 -17.12 12.88
C GLY A 121 -3.19 -16.13 11.96
N PRO A 122 -1.97 -15.69 12.30
CA PRO A 122 -1.13 -14.82 11.46
C PRO A 122 -0.86 -15.34 10.02
N SER A 123 -1.11 -16.62 9.77
CA SER A 123 -1.01 -17.30 8.47
C SER A 123 -2.37 -17.68 7.86
N GLY A 124 -3.47 -17.23 8.45
CA GLY A 124 -4.83 -17.51 7.98
C GLY A 124 -5.14 -16.82 6.66
N ILE A 125 -6.09 -17.38 5.91
CA ILE A 125 -6.56 -16.89 4.60
C ILE A 125 -7.03 -15.42 4.68
N PHE A 126 -7.44 -14.96 5.87
CA PHE A 126 -7.85 -13.58 6.12
C PHE A 126 -7.00 -12.93 7.24
N PRO A 127 -6.45 -11.72 7.02
CA PRO A 127 -5.70 -11.01 8.04
C PRO A 127 -6.60 -10.59 9.22
N ALA A 128 -5.98 -10.44 10.40
CA ALA A 128 -6.64 -9.87 11.58
C ALA A 128 -6.95 -8.38 11.37
N ALA A 129 -8.09 -7.91 11.88
CA ALA A 129 -8.52 -6.52 11.75
C ALA A 129 -7.73 -5.53 12.64
N THR A 130 -6.91 -6.04 13.56
CA THR A 130 -6.18 -5.24 14.54
C THR A 130 -4.99 -4.53 13.91
N ASP A 131 -4.79 -3.26 14.23
CA ASP A 131 -3.57 -2.52 13.91
C ASP A 131 -2.36 -3.21 14.54
N ASP A 132 -1.63 -3.97 13.74
CA ASP A 132 -0.44 -4.67 14.18
C ASP A 132 0.69 -3.68 14.51
N LEU A 133 1.69 -4.14 15.27
CA LEU A 133 2.84 -3.31 15.66
C LEU A 133 3.61 -2.80 14.44
N ALA A 134 3.58 -3.53 13.31
CA ALA A 134 4.20 -3.07 12.07
C ALA A 134 3.48 -1.83 11.51
N SER A 135 2.15 -1.85 11.45
CA SER A 135 1.30 -0.73 11.01
C SER A 135 1.44 0.46 11.95
N ARG A 136 1.42 0.23 13.27
CA ARG A 136 1.64 1.29 14.28
C ARG A 136 3.02 1.94 14.13
N PHE A 137 4.05 1.13 13.88
CA PHE A 137 5.40 1.62 13.63
C PHE A 137 5.47 2.48 12.36
N TRP A 138 4.91 2.01 11.25
CA TRP A 138 4.84 2.77 10.01
C TRP A 138 4.09 4.09 10.21
N ASN A 139 2.91 4.06 10.84
CA ASN A 139 2.12 5.26 11.12
C ASN A 139 2.88 6.25 12.01
N ALA A 140 3.61 5.78 13.03
CA ALA A 140 4.44 6.64 13.88
C ALA A 140 5.55 7.33 13.08
N VAL A 141 6.24 6.60 12.19
CA VAL A 141 7.32 7.17 11.35
C VAL A 141 6.77 8.16 10.31
N LEU A 142 5.65 7.84 9.67
CA LEU A 142 5.06 8.66 8.62
C LEU A 142 4.36 9.91 9.17
N GLY A 143 3.70 9.81 10.32
CA GLY A 143 2.86 10.88 10.87
C GLY A 143 3.56 11.87 11.80
N SER A 144 4.73 11.53 12.37
CA SER A 144 5.32 12.33 13.46
C SER A 144 6.42 13.29 12.99
N PRO A 145 6.47 14.58 13.35
CA PRO A 145 7.59 15.46 13.01
C PRO A 145 8.95 14.87 13.38
N ALA A 146 10.02 15.19 12.65
CA ALA A 146 11.32 14.51 12.78
C ALA A 146 11.89 14.65 14.20
N GLN A 147 11.67 15.81 14.81
CA GLN A 147 12.06 16.14 16.18
C GLN A 147 11.30 15.36 17.25
N ARG A 148 10.13 14.79 16.90
CA ARG A 148 9.26 14.02 17.80
C ARG A 148 9.21 12.54 17.45
N LEU A 149 10.04 12.09 16.50
CA LEU A 149 10.01 10.70 16.03
C LEU A 149 10.39 9.71 17.15
N GLY A 150 11.44 10.00 17.92
CA GLY A 150 11.82 9.18 19.08
C GLY A 150 10.68 9.04 20.09
N GLN A 151 9.99 10.15 20.40
CA GLN A 151 8.84 10.15 21.30
C GLN A 151 7.67 9.33 20.75
N ALA A 152 7.35 9.48 19.46
CA ALA A 152 6.27 8.73 18.82
C ALA A 152 6.52 7.21 18.79
N LEU A 153 7.79 6.80 18.79
CA LEU A 153 8.21 5.40 18.80
C LEU A 153 8.34 4.81 20.22
N SER A 154 8.40 5.64 21.27
CA SER A 154 8.62 5.20 22.66
C SER A 154 7.53 4.27 23.21
N GLY A 155 6.31 4.30 22.66
CA GLY A 155 5.25 3.34 22.98
C GLY A 155 5.34 2.00 22.22
N LEU A 156 6.29 1.88 21.28
CA LEU A 156 6.45 0.72 20.40
C LEU A 156 7.80 0.04 20.58
N MET A 157 8.82 0.69 21.12
CA MET A 157 10.15 0.12 21.34
C MET A 157 10.86 0.88 22.44
N GLU A 158 11.99 0.34 22.90
CA GLU A 158 12.83 1.02 23.89
C GLU A 158 13.36 2.35 23.34
N SER A 159 13.61 3.31 24.22
CA SER A 159 14.07 4.66 23.84
C SER A 159 15.36 4.63 23.00
N GLN A 160 16.28 3.71 23.32
CA GLN A 160 17.53 3.53 22.56
C GLN A 160 17.29 3.12 21.10
N ASP A 161 16.30 2.25 20.87
CA ASP A 161 15.91 1.80 19.53
C ASP A 161 15.15 2.88 18.77
N ALA A 162 14.29 3.62 19.46
CA ALA A 162 13.57 4.76 18.90
C ALA A 162 14.54 5.85 18.40
N GLU A 163 15.59 6.15 19.16
CA GLU A 163 16.66 7.07 18.75
C GLU A 163 17.48 6.51 17.58
N LEU A 164 17.71 5.20 17.56
CA LEU A 164 18.39 4.54 16.45
C LEU A 164 17.59 4.65 15.15
N VAL A 165 16.29 4.39 15.19
CA VAL A 165 15.40 4.55 14.03
C VAL A 165 15.37 6.00 13.59
N SER A 166 15.27 6.95 14.52
CA SER A 166 15.29 8.38 14.21
C SER A 166 16.58 8.79 13.49
N ARG A 167 17.72 8.31 13.99
CA ARG A 167 19.03 8.53 13.35
C ARG A 167 19.12 7.88 11.97
N ALA A 168 18.62 6.65 11.80
CA ALA A 168 18.60 5.97 10.53
C ALA A 168 17.75 6.74 9.50
N VAL A 169 16.54 7.19 9.89
CA VAL A 169 15.66 7.98 9.02
C VAL A 169 16.33 9.29 8.61
N ALA A 170 16.93 10.02 9.54
CA ALA A 170 17.65 11.25 9.24
C ALA A 170 18.86 11.01 8.30
N ARG A 171 19.63 9.95 8.53
CA ARG A 171 20.84 9.62 7.75
C ARG A 171 20.51 9.18 6.33
N PHE A 172 19.43 8.44 6.13
CA PHE A 172 19.02 7.93 4.82
C PHE A 172 18.10 8.89 4.05
N GLY A 173 17.53 9.91 4.70
CA GLY A 173 16.74 10.98 4.07
C GLY A 173 17.35 11.55 2.79
N PRO A 174 18.59 12.09 2.85
CA PRO A 174 19.26 12.63 1.66
C PRO A 174 19.51 11.59 0.56
N LYS A 175 19.66 10.30 0.91
CA LYS A 175 19.87 9.23 -0.07
C LYS A 175 18.58 8.87 -0.79
N ALA A 176 17.48 8.76 -0.05
CA ALA A 176 16.16 8.56 -0.61
C ALA A 176 15.79 9.70 -1.58
N ALA A 177 16.05 10.95 -1.18
CA ALA A 177 15.81 12.11 -2.04
C ALA A 177 16.58 12.07 -3.37
N LYS A 178 17.80 11.51 -3.39
CA LYS A 178 18.59 11.34 -4.63
C LYS A 178 18.01 10.26 -5.54
N LEU A 179 17.48 9.18 -4.99
CA LEU A 179 16.89 8.08 -5.75
C LEU A 179 15.51 8.44 -6.29
N VAL A 180 14.78 9.23 -5.53
CA VAL A 180 13.42 9.68 -5.80
C VAL A 180 13.46 11.06 -6.46
N ALA A 181 14.53 11.43 -7.15
CA ALA A 181 14.53 12.67 -7.93
C ALA A 181 13.50 12.51 -9.07
N ARG A 182 12.31 13.07 -8.89
CA ARG A 182 11.17 12.93 -9.81
C ARG A 182 11.26 14.06 -10.84
N ASP A 183 11.43 13.69 -12.10
CA ASP A 183 11.35 14.64 -13.20
C ASP A 183 9.88 15.04 -13.49
N GLU A 184 9.69 15.99 -14.41
CA GLU A 184 8.35 16.47 -14.78
C GLU A 184 7.48 15.36 -15.37
N GLN A 185 8.08 14.43 -16.12
CA GLN A 185 7.38 13.29 -16.71
C GLN A 185 6.82 12.35 -15.63
N PHE A 186 7.60 12.06 -14.60
CA PHE A 186 7.14 11.30 -13.45
C PHE A 186 6.01 12.03 -12.72
N ALA A 187 6.11 13.35 -12.54
CA ALA A 187 5.06 14.13 -11.90
C ALA A 187 3.74 14.10 -12.69
N GLU A 188 3.80 14.13 -14.02
CA GLU A 188 2.62 13.96 -14.87
C GLU A 188 2.04 12.55 -14.79
N ALA A 189 2.87 11.51 -14.89
CA ALA A 189 2.42 10.13 -14.76
C ALA A 189 1.79 9.86 -13.39
N LEU A 190 2.38 10.40 -12.31
CA LEU A 190 1.83 10.34 -10.96
C LEU A 190 0.48 11.04 -10.86
N ARG A 191 0.29 12.21 -11.49
CA ARG A 191 -0.99 12.91 -11.53
C ARG A 191 -2.04 12.09 -12.28
N ALA A 192 -1.71 11.55 -13.45
CA ALA A 192 -2.61 10.71 -14.24
C ALA A 192 -3.01 9.43 -13.49
N TRP A 193 -2.03 8.75 -12.87
CA TRP A 193 -2.24 7.58 -12.05
C TRP A 193 -3.11 7.88 -10.81
N SER A 194 -2.83 9.01 -10.13
CA SER A 194 -3.63 9.49 -9.00
C SER A 194 -5.08 9.77 -9.41
N ALA A 195 -5.31 10.49 -10.51
CA ALA A 195 -6.65 10.77 -11.03
C ALA A 195 -7.42 9.48 -11.33
N LYS A 196 -6.74 8.48 -11.91
CA LYS A 196 -7.36 7.19 -12.22
C LYS A 196 -7.72 6.39 -10.96
N LEU A 197 -6.82 6.32 -9.97
CA LEU A 197 -7.10 5.64 -8.69
C LEU A 197 -8.20 6.32 -7.90
N ARG A 198 -8.29 7.66 -7.99
CA ARG A 198 -9.29 8.47 -7.28
C ARG A 198 -10.59 8.63 -8.07
N SER A 199 -10.75 7.93 -9.19
CA SER A 199 -11.97 8.04 -9.99
C SER A 199 -13.17 7.51 -9.23
N ILE A 200 -14.34 8.06 -9.56
CA ILE A 200 -15.61 7.60 -8.99
C ILE A 200 -15.90 6.15 -9.33
N ASP A 201 -15.50 5.70 -10.51
CA ASP A 201 -15.74 4.32 -10.96
C ASP A 201 -14.94 3.33 -10.12
N VAL A 202 -13.67 3.63 -9.84
CA VAL A 202 -12.83 2.80 -8.97
C VAL A 202 -13.41 2.74 -7.56
N TRP A 203 -13.87 3.88 -7.02
CA TRP A 203 -14.47 3.88 -5.69
C TRP A 203 -15.79 3.10 -5.63
N LYS A 204 -16.66 3.21 -6.65
CA LYS A 204 -17.91 2.43 -6.72
C LYS A 204 -17.65 0.93 -6.70
N GLU A 205 -16.60 0.45 -7.36
CA GLU A 205 -16.25 -0.98 -7.28
C GLU A 205 -15.75 -1.38 -5.89
N ILE A 206 -15.01 -0.51 -5.20
CA ILE A 206 -14.61 -0.73 -3.80
C ILE A 206 -15.85 -0.74 -2.88
N GLU A 207 -16.80 0.17 -3.08
CA GLU A 207 -18.05 0.18 -2.32
C GLU A 207 -18.85 -1.10 -2.53
N ARG A 208 -18.99 -1.56 -3.78
CA ARG A 208 -19.63 -2.85 -4.09
C ARG A 208 -18.91 -4.00 -3.40
N PHE A 209 -17.57 -3.99 -3.39
CA PHE A 209 -16.79 -5.02 -2.70
C PHE A 209 -16.97 -4.96 -1.18
N CYS A 210 -17.02 -3.77 -0.58
CA CYS A 210 -17.35 -3.58 0.83
C CYS A 210 -18.73 -4.15 1.17
N LEU A 211 -19.76 -3.83 0.37
CA LEU A 211 -21.12 -4.34 0.54
C LEU A 211 -21.17 -5.87 0.40
N PHE A 212 -20.48 -6.43 -0.60
CA PHE A 212 -20.33 -7.87 -0.77
C PHE A 212 -19.67 -8.53 0.45
N ALA A 213 -18.65 -7.88 1.01
CA ALA A 213 -17.95 -8.35 2.21
C ALA A 213 -18.73 -8.11 3.52
N GLY A 214 -19.91 -7.49 3.47
CA GLY A 214 -20.69 -7.14 4.67
C GLY A 214 -20.04 -6.06 5.53
N VAL A 215 -19.15 -5.24 4.96
CA VAL A 215 -18.41 -4.18 5.65
C VAL A 215 -18.95 -2.82 5.21
N SER A 216 -19.14 -1.90 6.16
CA SER A 216 -19.46 -0.51 5.82
C SER A 216 -18.25 0.15 5.14
N PRO A 217 -18.41 0.83 3.99
CA PRO A 217 -17.32 1.58 3.37
C PRO A 217 -16.86 2.78 4.22
N GLY A 218 -17.68 3.20 5.19
CA GLY A 218 -17.36 4.28 6.14
C GLY A 218 -16.03 4.03 6.86
N GLY A 219 -15.19 5.07 6.94
CA GLY A 219 -13.88 5.00 7.60
C GLY A 219 -12.79 4.25 6.81
N LEU A 220 -13.05 3.85 5.56
CA LEU A 220 -12.00 3.45 4.62
C LEU A 220 -11.41 4.71 3.96
N SER A 221 -10.19 5.08 4.33
CA SER A 221 -9.48 6.25 3.76
C SER A 221 -8.02 5.91 3.45
N PRO A 222 -7.79 5.02 2.48
CA PRO A 222 -6.46 4.52 2.18
C PRO A 222 -5.59 5.62 1.59
N VAL A 223 -4.33 5.66 2.03
CA VAL A 223 -3.30 6.53 1.47
C VAL A 223 -2.33 5.66 0.69
N VAL A 224 -2.35 5.79 -0.64
CA VAL A 224 -1.42 5.10 -1.53
C VAL A 224 -0.16 5.94 -1.67
N VAL A 225 0.98 5.33 -1.37
CA VAL A 225 2.29 5.98 -1.39
C VAL A 225 3.21 5.24 -2.36
N PRO A 226 3.51 5.82 -3.54
CA PRO A 226 4.49 5.25 -4.44
C PRO A 226 5.89 5.47 -3.88
N VAL A 227 6.67 4.41 -3.76
CA VAL A 227 8.06 4.42 -3.30
C VAL A 227 9.00 3.88 -4.36
N TRP A 228 10.20 4.45 -4.44
CA TRP A 228 11.23 3.96 -5.35
C TRP A 228 11.66 2.53 -4.99
N ALA A 229 11.90 1.71 -6.01
CA ALA A 229 12.59 0.42 -5.88
C ALA A 229 13.62 0.24 -7.01
N PRO A 230 14.68 -0.55 -6.82
CA PRO A 230 15.59 -0.92 -7.90
C PRO A 230 14.83 -1.63 -9.04
N ARG A 231 15.36 -1.54 -10.26
CA ARG A 231 14.69 -2.07 -11.47
C ARG A 231 14.45 -3.59 -11.41
N THR A 232 15.29 -4.30 -10.67
CA THR A 232 15.23 -5.76 -10.49
C THR A 232 14.31 -6.18 -9.33
N ALA A 233 13.84 -5.23 -8.53
CA ALA A 233 12.97 -5.53 -7.41
C ALA A 233 11.59 -5.95 -7.94
N PRO A 234 10.92 -6.92 -7.28
CA PRO A 234 9.58 -7.29 -7.69
C PRO A 234 8.63 -6.09 -7.56
N LEU A 235 7.74 -5.96 -8.54
CA LEU A 235 6.62 -5.04 -8.44
C LEU A 235 5.67 -5.55 -7.36
N GLN A 236 5.51 -4.79 -6.28
CA GLN A 236 4.79 -5.22 -5.08
C GLN A 236 4.07 -4.06 -4.42
N ALA A 237 3.01 -4.38 -3.68
CA ALA A 237 2.37 -3.47 -2.76
C ALA A 237 2.20 -4.12 -1.39
N THR A 238 2.15 -3.30 -0.35
CA THR A 238 1.91 -3.77 1.02
C THR A 238 1.14 -2.73 1.80
N ALA A 239 0.06 -3.15 2.46
CA ALA A 239 -0.67 -2.34 3.41
C ALA A 239 -0.02 -2.33 4.81
N TYR A 240 0.09 -1.14 5.38
CA TYR A 240 0.45 -0.85 6.76
C TYR A 240 -0.67 -0.01 7.37
N GLY A 241 -1.67 -0.68 7.95
CA GLY A 241 -2.91 -0.04 8.40
C GLY A 241 -3.61 0.67 7.24
N GLY A 242 -3.80 1.99 7.36
CA GLY A 242 -4.43 2.81 6.33
C GLY A 242 -3.51 3.22 5.17
N THR A 243 -2.22 2.88 5.19
CA THR A 243 -1.27 3.26 4.14
C THR A 243 -0.91 2.07 3.26
N VAL A 244 -1.05 2.22 1.94
CA VAL A 244 -0.63 1.23 0.96
C VAL A 244 0.62 1.72 0.27
N VAL A 245 1.72 1.01 0.48
CA VAL A 245 3.01 1.31 -0.16
C VAL A 245 3.09 0.52 -1.44
N VAL A 246 3.38 1.18 -2.56
CA VAL A 246 3.49 0.54 -3.88
C VAL A 246 4.87 0.81 -4.44
N THR A 247 5.62 -0.22 -4.81
CA THR A 247 6.93 -0.02 -5.44
C THR A 247 6.77 0.51 -6.86
N VAL A 248 7.58 1.50 -7.21
CA VAL A 248 7.75 1.97 -8.59
C VAL A 248 9.22 1.72 -8.96
N PRO A 249 9.49 0.75 -9.84
CA PRO A 249 10.86 0.41 -10.23
C PRO A 249 11.59 1.60 -10.86
N ASP A 250 12.90 1.62 -10.69
CA ASP A 250 13.78 2.65 -11.20
C ASP A 250 13.67 2.78 -12.73
N GLY A 251 13.40 4.02 -13.18
CA GLY A 251 13.16 4.32 -14.59
C GLY A 251 11.76 3.97 -15.11
N GLU A 252 10.86 3.47 -14.26
CA GLU A 252 9.45 3.24 -14.61
C GLU A 252 8.54 4.37 -14.11
N GLN A 253 7.39 4.47 -14.77
CA GLN A 253 6.32 5.38 -14.39
C GLN A 253 5.17 4.60 -13.75
N PRO A 254 4.47 5.17 -12.75
CA PRO A 254 3.30 4.53 -12.17
C PRO A 254 2.20 4.37 -13.25
N GLY A 255 1.55 3.22 -13.24
CA GLY A 255 0.64 2.80 -14.31
C GLY A 255 -0.41 1.76 -13.87
N PRO A 256 -1.09 1.10 -14.82
CA PRO A 256 -2.19 0.17 -14.51
C PRO A 256 -1.80 -0.97 -13.56
N ALA A 257 -0.62 -1.57 -13.73
CA ALA A 257 -0.15 -2.65 -12.85
C ALA A 257 0.02 -2.18 -11.39
N HIS A 258 0.56 -0.98 -11.19
CA HIS A 258 0.69 -0.34 -9.89
C HIS A 258 -0.67 -0.06 -9.24
N ALA A 259 -1.65 0.39 -10.05
CA ALA A 259 -3.01 0.61 -9.57
C ALA A 259 -3.67 -0.70 -9.12
N LEU A 260 -3.52 -1.78 -9.89
CA LEU A 260 -4.07 -3.09 -9.52
C LEU A 260 -3.50 -3.61 -8.21
N LEU A 261 -2.21 -3.45 -7.97
CA LEU A 261 -1.59 -3.81 -6.68
C LEU A 261 -2.09 -2.95 -5.52
N ALA A 262 -2.26 -1.64 -5.74
CA ALA A 262 -2.85 -0.77 -4.73
C ALA A 262 -4.29 -1.21 -4.37
N LEU A 263 -5.10 -1.49 -5.39
CA LEU A 263 -6.48 -1.96 -5.22
C LEU A 263 -6.56 -3.35 -4.59
N HIS A 264 -5.61 -4.24 -4.92
CA HIS A 264 -5.49 -5.54 -4.27
C HIS A 264 -5.28 -5.40 -2.76
N GLU A 265 -4.34 -4.54 -2.35
CA GLU A 265 -4.08 -4.30 -0.93
C GLU A 265 -5.24 -3.58 -0.23
N ILE A 266 -5.92 -2.64 -0.90
CA ILE A 266 -7.17 -2.04 -0.38
C ILE A 266 -8.25 -3.12 -0.20
N GLY A 267 -8.39 -4.04 -1.15
CA GLY A 267 -9.30 -5.18 -1.03
C GLY A 267 -8.95 -6.05 0.18
N ARG A 268 -7.66 -6.33 0.41
CA ARG A 268 -7.22 -7.04 1.62
C ARG A 268 -7.54 -6.28 2.90
N MET A 269 -7.48 -4.95 2.91
CA MET A 269 -7.91 -4.13 4.05
C MET A 269 -9.41 -4.27 4.31
N VAL A 270 -10.24 -4.32 3.27
CA VAL A 270 -11.69 -4.57 3.40
C VAL A 270 -11.94 -5.96 3.98
N LEU A 271 -11.26 -6.98 3.44
CA LEU A 271 -11.35 -8.35 3.95
C LEU A 271 -10.88 -8.46 5.41
N ALA A 272 -9.87 -7.69 5.81
CA ALA A 272 -9.41 -7.62 7.20
C ALA A 272 -10.53 -7.18 8.15
N ARG A 273 -11.41 -6.26 7.71
CA ARG A 273 -12.53 -5.71 8.49
C ARG A 273 -13.76 -6.61 8.53
N MET A 274 -13.80 -7.69 7.76
CA MET A 274 -14.93 -8.63 7.80
C MET A 274 -15.09 -9.24 9.21
N PRO A 275 -16.34 -9.44 9.68
CA PRO A 275 -16.59 -10.16 10.92
C PRO A 275 -15.94 -11.55 10.90
N ALA A 276 -15.39 -11.97 12.06
CA ALA A 276 -14.70 -13.27 12.15
C ALA A 276 -15.61 -14.46 11.78
N ALA A 277 -16.90 -14.38 12.13
CA ALA A 277 -17.89 -15.40 11.81
C ALA A 277 -18.05 -15.61 10.28
N ASP A 278 -18.03 -14.54 9.50
CA ASP A 278 -18.20 -14.59 8.04
C ASP A 278 -16.94 -15.11 7.34
N LYS A 279 -15.75 -14.79 7.87
CA LYS A 279 -14.47 -15.33 7.41
C LYS A 279 -14.40 -16.86 7.55
N VAL A 280 -14.93 -17.40 8.66
CA VAL A 280 -14.96 -18.86 8.92
C VAL A 280 -15.93 -19.57 7.98
N ARG A 281 -17.08 -18.95 7.66
CA ARG A 281 -18.06 -19.54 6.73
C ARG A 281 -17.51 -19.66 5.32
N LEU A 282 -16.80 -18.64 4.83
CA LEU A 282 -16.15 -18.66 3.51
C LEU A 282 -15.04 -19.71 3.41
N THR A 283 -14.32 -19.98 4.50
CA THR A 283 -13.27 -21.01 4.53
C THR A 283 -13.78 -22.45 4.61
N ARG A 284 -15.04 -22.66 5.04
CA ARG A 284 -15.68 -23.99 5.08
C ARG A 284 -16.42 -24.37 3.79
N LEU A 285 -16.69 -23.40 2.93
CA LEU A 285 -17.37 -23.61 1.64
C LEU A 285 -16.40 -23.88 0.47
N VAL A 286 -15.10 -23.71 0.69
CA VAL A 286 -14.00 -24.03 -0.24
C VAL A 286 -13.39 -25.36 0.15
#